data_AF-A0A7J3I5B4-F1
#
_entry.id   AF-A0A7J3I5B4-F1
#
_cell.length_a   1.000
_cell.length_b   1.000
_cell.length_c   1.000
_cell.angle_alpha   90.00
_cell.angle_beta   90.00
_cell.angle_gamma   90.00
#
_symmetry.space_group_name_H-M   'P 1'
#
loop_
_entity.id
_entity.type
_entity.pdbx_description
1 polymer ?
#
loop_
_entity_poly.entity_id
_entity_poly.type
_entity_poly.pdbx_seq_one_letter_code
_entity_poly.pdbx_strand_id
1 'polypeptide(L)'
;MKRWKPFRRFMSLLEEAKESKKRLRFGLHFVNASEIAEQFYCEKKVELKYTYGKIQTQEMEKGDEKHELTLSGMIPVKREGLWRDIFQKPTVGASMLLLGKYRECVIAGRPDYILF
;
A
#
# COMPACT_ATOMS: atom_id res chain seq x y z
N MET A 1 20.93 1.89 -17.18
CA MET A 1 19.53 1.40 -17.26
C MET A 1 19.06 0.45 -16.13
N LYS A 2 19.93 -0.29 -15.40
CA LYS A 2 19.51 -1.25 -14.35
C LYS A 2 18.80 -0.62 -13.13
N ARG A 3 19.18 0.60 -12.73
CA ARG A 3 18.61 1.33 -11.56
C ARG A 3 17.09 1.53 -11.61
N TRP A 4 16.48 1.64 -12.79
CA TRP A 4 15.04 1.86 -12.95
C TRP A 4 14.19 0.59 -13.03
N LYS A 5 14.81 -0.61 -12.90
CA LYS A 5 14.07 -1.88 -12.93
C LYS A 5 13.00 -1.96 -11.82
N PRO A 6 13.26 -1.57 -10.54
CA PRO A 6 12.24 -1.59 -9.51
C PRO A 6 11.09 -0.61 -9.77
N PHE A 7 11.39 0.60 -10.25
CA PHE A 7 10.35 1.57 -10.64
C PHE A 7 9.45 1.05 -11.76
N ARG A 8 10.03 0.45 -12.81
CA ARG A 8 9.24 -0.14 -13.90
C ARG A 8 8.37 -1.29 -13.42
N ARG A 9 8.90 -2.15 -12.53
CA ARG A 9 8.12 -3.21 -11.90
C ARG A 9 6.97 -2.64 -11.07
N PHE A 10 7.24 -1.60 -10.27
CA PHE A 10 6.20 -0.91 -9.50
C PHE A 10 5.09 -0.38 -10.41
N MET A 11 5.43 0.31 -11.49
CA MET A 11 4.45 0.85 -12.43
C MET A 11 3.62 -0.25 -13.11
N SER A 12 4.26 -1.36 -13.50
CA SER A 12 3.55 -2.52 -14.04
C SER A 12 2.54 -3.11 -13.06
N LEU A 13 2.91 -3.24 -11.77
CA LEU A 13 2.00 -3.74 -10.74
C LEU A 13 0.88 -2.75 -10.42
N LEU A 14 1.17 -1.45 -10.49
CA LEU A 14 0.17 -0.40 -10.30
C LEU A 14 -0.91 -0.47 -11.38
N GLU A 15 -0.51 -0.74 -12.62
CA GLU A 15 -1.45 -0.91 -13.72
C GLU A 15 -2.29 -2.18 -13.57
N GLU A 16 -1.66 -3.29 -13.19
CA GLU A 16 -2.35 -4.55 -12.90
C GLU A 16 -3.37 -4.39 -11.75
N ALA A 17 -3.02 -3.63 -10.71
CA ALA A 17 -3.92 -3.34 -9.59
C ALA A 17 -5.12 -2.45 -9.98
N LYS A 18 -5.06 -1.73 -11.09
CA LYS A 18 -6.17 -0.89 -11.59
C LYS A 18 -7.08 -1.66 -12.55
N GLU A 19 -6.49 -2.38 -13.50
CA GLU A 19 -7.21 -2.90 -14.67
C GLU A 19 -7.09 -4.42 -14.85
N SER A 20 -6.84 -5.18 -13.77
CA SER A 20 -6.79 -6.65 -13.87
C SER A 20 -8.13 -7.23 -14.35
N LYS A 21 -8.10 -7.98 -15.47
CA LYS A 21 -9.25 -8.77 -15.95
C LYS A 21 -9.67 -9.86 -14.95
N LYS A 22 -8.77 -10.29 -14.06
CA LYS A 22 -9.04 -11.27 -13.02
C LYS A 22 -9.44 -10.53 -11.74
N ARG A 23 -10.69 -10.71 -11.32
CA ARG A 23 -11.21 -10.16 -10.07
C ARG A 23 -11.09 -11.20 -8.96
N LEU A 24 -10.56 -10.77 -7.82
CA LEU A 24 -10.70 -11.49 -6.56
C LEU A 24 -12.17 -11.43 -6.10
N ARG A 25 -12.48 -12.10 -4.98
CA ARG A 25 -13.77 -11.93 -4.32
C ARG A 25 -14.05 -10.44 -4.08
N PHE A 26 -15.34 -10.09 -4.07
CA PHE A 26 -15.82 -8.71 -3.92
C PHE A 26 -15.38 -7.75 -5.04
N GLY A 27 -14.94 -8.27 -6.19
CA GLY A 27 -14.59 -7.47 -7.35
C GLY A 27 -13.23 -6.76 -7.24
N LEU A 28 -12.38 -7.17 -6.30
CA LEU A 28 -11.10 -6.51 -6.02
C LEU A 28 -10.02 -6.93 -7.03
N HIS A 29 -9.07 -6.03 -7.28
CA HIS A 29 -7.92 -6.26 -8.15
C HIS A 29 -6.60 -6.47 -7.38
N PHE A 30 -6.61 -6.18 -6.08
CA PHE A 30 -5.48 -6.34 -5.18
C PHE A 30 -5.98 -6.64 -3.75
N VAL A 31 -5.08 -7.05 -2.87
CA VAL A 31 -5.33 -7.24 -1.43
C VAL A 31 -4.47 -6.28 -0.64
N ASN A 32 -5.02 -5.58 0.37
CA ASN A 32 -4.17 -4.82 1.28
C ASN A 32 -3.42 -5.74 2.24
N ALA A 33 -2.17 -5.43 2.53
CA ALA A 33 -1.35 -6.21 3.46
C ALA A 33 -1.98 -6.30 4.86
N SER A 34 -2.62 -5.24 5.33
CA SER A 34 -3.36 -5.24 6.62
C SER A 34 -4.55 -6.20 6.61
N GLU A 35 -5.23 -6.37 5.47
CA GLU A 35 -6.39 -7.27 5.34
C GLU A 35 -5.97 -8.74 5.39
N ILE A 36 -4.74 -9.06 4.97
CA ILE A 36 -4.18 -10.40 5.15
C ILE A 36 -4.06 -10.70 6.66
N ALA A 37 -3.51 -9.77 7.45
CA ALA A 37 -3.41 -9.93 8.90
C ALA A 37 -4.80 -9.98 9.56
N GLU A 38 -5.75 -9.17 9.10
CA GLU A 38 -7.14 -9.19 9.60
C GLU A 38 -7.83 -10.54 9.34
N GLN A 39 -7.53 -11.21 8.21
CA GLN A 39 -8.08 -12.55 7.92
C GLN A 39 -7.62 -13.59 8.94
N PHE A 40 -6.35 -13.56 9.35
CA PHE A 40 -5.84 -14.45 10.41
C PHE A 40 -6.52 -14.22 11.76
N TYR A 41 -7.02 -13.01 12.01
CA TYR A 41 -7.81 -12.72 13.20
C TYR A 41 -9.28 -13.14 13.05
N CYS A 42 -9.95 -12.72 11.97
CA CYS A 42 -11.33 -13.07 11.67
C CYS A 42 -11.69 -12.81 10.19
N GLU A 43 -11.74 -13.87 9.38
CA GLU A 43 -12.15 -13.78 7.96
C GLU A 43 -13.56 -13.19 7.78
N LYS A 44 -14.50 -13.53 8.67
CA LYS A 44 -15.88 -13.02 8.59
C LYS A 44 -15.93 -11.51 8.77
N LYS A 45 -15.07 -10.93 9.61
CA LYS A 45 -14.95 -9.46 9.76
C LYS A 45 -14.53 -8.81 8.45
N VAL A 46 -13.57 -9.40 7.75
CA VAL A 46 -13.08 -8.90 6.45
C VAL A 46 -14.19 -9.01 5.38
N GLU A 47 -14.91 -10.13 5.33
CA GLU A 47 -16.07 -10.30 4.44
C GLU A 47 -17.17 -9.26 4.71
N LEU A 48 -17.54 -9.04 5.98
CA LEU A 48 -18.54 -8.06 6.36
C LEU A 48 -18.12 -6.64 5.96
N LYS A 49 -16.83 -6.30 6.11
CA LYS A 49 -16.28 -5.01 5.68
C LYS A 49 -16.45 -4.76 4.18
N TYR A 50 -16.25 -5.77 3.33
CA TYR A 50 -16.49 -5.63 1.89
C TYR A 50 -17.96 -5.64 1.51
N THR A 51 -18.78 -6.38 2.25
CA THR A 51 -20.22 -6.52 1.93
C THR A 51 -21.04 -5.31 2.39
N TYR A 52 -20.73 -4.77 3.56
CA TYR A 52 -21.54 -3.74 4.24
C TYR A 52 -20.78 -2.43 4.50
N GLY A 53 -19.47 -2.40 4.22
CA GLY A 53 -18.61 -1.26 4.51
C GLY A 53 -17.85 -1.37 5.83
N LYS A 54 -16.82 -0.55 5.98
CA LYS A 54 -15.99 -0.47 7.20
C LYS A 54 -16.68 0.42 8.23
N ILE A 55 -16.87 -0.07 9.45
CA ILE A 55 -17.31 0.74 10.59
C ILE A 55 -16.08 1.40 11.21
N GLN A 56 -16.11 2.73 11.32
CA GLN A 56 -15.06 3.50 11.98
C GLN A 56 -15.28 3.47 13.50
N THR A 57 -14.19 3.30 14.24
CA THR A 57 -14.17 3.25 15.72
C THR A 57 -13.30 4.38 16.25
N GLN A 58 -13.50 4.77 17.51
CA GLN A 58 -12.69 5.83 18.13
C GLN A 58 -11.20 5.45 18.19
N GLU A 59 -10.89 4.17 18.36
CA GLU A 59 -9.52 3.65 18.32
C GLU A 59 -8.89 3.78 16.94
N MET A 60 -9.68 3.57 15.88
CA MET A 60 -9.22 3.80 14.50
C MET A 60 -8.95 5.28 14.23
N GLU A 61 -9.84 6.17 14.65
CA GLU A 61 -9.64 7.62 14.52
C GLU A 61 -8.36 8.08 15.23
N LYS A 62 -8.17 7.67 16.49
CA LYS A 62 -6.93 7.94 17.24
C LYS A 62 -5.69 7.35 16.56
N GLY A 63 -5.84 6.21 15.88
CA GLY A 63 -4.78 5.58 15.09
C GLY A 63 -4.39 6.42 13.88
N ASP A 64 -5.40 6.89 13.13
CA ASP A 64 -5.23 7.72 11.95
C ASP A 64 -4.59 9.08 12.32
N GLU A 65 -5.04 9.72 13.41
CA GLU A 65 -4.46 10.96 13.93
C GLU A 65 -2.97 10.81 14.27
N LYS A 66 -2.59 9.70 14.93
CA LYS A 66 -1.19 9.40 15.26
C LYS A 66 -0.34 9.12 14.02
N HIS A 67 -0.91 8.44 13.02
CA HIS A 67 -0.24 8.21 11.75
C HIS A 67 0.04 9.55 11.05
N GLU A 68 -0.93 10.44 10.98
CA GLU A 68 -0.75 11.78 10.40
C GLU A 68 0.26 12.64 11.17
N LEU A 69 0.28 12.58 12.51
CA LEU A 69 1.32 13.23 13.32
C LEU A 69 2.72 12.72 12.97
N THR A 70 2.87 11.41 12.70
CA THR A 70 4.15 10.82 12.27
C THR A 70 4.58 11.33 10.89
N LEU A 71 3.62 11.65 10.02
CA LEU A 71 3.87 12.20 8.68
C LEU A 71 4.10 13.72 8.67
N SER A 72 3.82 14.44 9.77
CA SER A 72 3.86 15.91 9.82
C SER A 72 5.21 16.54 9.42
N GLY A 73 6.31 15.81 9.58
CA GLY A 73 7.65 16.22 9.16
C GLY A 73 8.02 15.86 7.71
N MET A 74 7.15 15.17 6.97
CA MET A 74 7.41 14.72 5.60
C MET A 74 6.87 15.70 4.56
N ILE A 75 7.60 15.83 3.45
CA ILE A 75 7.20 16.70 2.33
C ILE A 75 6.55 15.84 1.24
N PRO A 76 5.35 16.21 0.75
CA PRO A 76 4.73 15.54 -0.39
C PRO A 76 5.61 15.68 -1.65
N VAL A 77 5.90 14.54 -2.29
CA VAL A 77 6.72 14.51 -3.51
C VAL A 77 6.05 13.69 -4.61
N LYS A 78 6.33 14.04 -5.86
CA LYS A 78 5.91 13.21 -6.99
C LYS A 78 6.60 11.85 -6.91
N ARG A 79 5.86 10.78 -7.21
CA ARG A 79 6.34 9.40 -7.18
C ARG A 79 7.68 9.22 -7.93
N GLU A 80 7.77 9.71 -9.16
CA GLU A 80 9.01 9.62 -9.97
C GLU A 80 10.20 10.34 -9.31
N GLY A 81 9.94 11.47 -8.64
CA GLY A 81 10.93 12.20 -7.86
C GLY A 81 11.41 11.39 -6.65
N LEU A 82 10.47 10.77 -5.91
CA LEU A 82 10.81 9.91 -4.79
C LEU A 82 11.67 8.71 -5.22
N TRP A 83 11.28 8.02 -6.30
CA TRP A 83 12.07 6.90 -6.82
C TRP A 83 13.46 7.35 -7.29
N ARG A 84 13.58 8.54 -7.89
CA ARG A 84 14.88 9.12 -8.25
C ARG A 84 15.74 9.34 -7.01
N ASP A 85 15.17 9.94 -5.98
CA ASP A 85 15.86 10.20 -4.71
C ASP A 85 16.33 8.91 -4.05
N ILE A 86 15.47 7.89 -3.97
CA ILE A 86 15.82 6.55 -3.43
C ILE A 86 17.04 5.95 -4.13
N PHE A 87 17.21 6.19 -5.43
CA PHE A 87 18.36 5.64 -6.18
C PHE A 87 19.61 6.53 -6.16
N GLN A 88 19.49 7.81 -5.84
CA GLN A 88 20.57 8.80 -5.98
C GLN A 88 21.12 9.29 -4.64
N LYS A 89 20.28 9.43 -3.63
CA LYS A 89 20.67 9.91 -2.30
C LYS A 89 21.14 8.74 -1.44
N PRO A 90 22.07 8.97 -0.50
CA PRO A 90 22.58 7.91 0.38
C PRO A 90 21.54 7.42 1.39
N THR A 91 20.54 8.25 1.72
CA THR A 91 19.48 7.91 2.65
C THR A 91 18.20 8.64 2.29
N VAL A 92 17.08 7.93 2.20
CA VAL A 92 15.76 8.51 1.96
C VAL A 92 14.73 7.89 2.89
N GLY A 93 14.14 8.73 3.75
CA GLY A 93 12.95 8.39 4.53
C GLY A 93 11.69 8.64 3.73
N ALA A 94 10.79 7.66 3.66
CA ALA A 94 9.52 7.82 2.94
C ALA A 94 8.37 6.98 3.49
N SER A 95 7.17 7.56 3.50
CA SER A 95 5.91 6.84 3.52
C SER A 95 5.36 6.78 2.10
N MET A 96 5.32 5.59 1.49
CA MET A 96 4.88 5.42 0.10
C MET A 96 4.09 4.14 -0.10
N LEU A 97 3.21 4.12 -1.10
CA LEU A 97 2.57 2.87 -1.55
C LEU A 97 3.66 1.91 -2.02
N LEU A 98 3.65 0.70 -1.48
CA LEU A 98 4.42 -0.44 -1.93
C LEU A 98 3.48 -1.45 -2.58
N LEU A 99 3.99 -2.08 -3.64
CA LEU A 99 3.28 -3.13 -4.38
C LEU A 99 4.16 -4.37 -4.47
N GLY A 100 3.59 -5.49 -4.07
CA GLY A 100 4.15 -6.83 -4.26
C GLY A 100 3.24 -7.66 -5.15
N LYS A 101 3.76 -8.77 -5.65
CA LYS A 101 2.97 -9.77 -6.36
C LYS A 101 3.26 -11.14 -5.79
N TYR A 102 2.21 -11.85 -5.41
CA TYR A 102 2.28 -13.25 -5.01
C TYR A 102 1.35 -14.05 -5.92
N ARG A 103 1.94 -14.94 -6.74
CA ARG A 103 1.24 -15.62 -7.83
C ARG A 103 0.54 -14.61 -8.73
N GLU A 104 -0.77 -14.74 -8.91
CA GLU A 104 -1.61 -13.85 -9.73
C GLU A 104 -2.21 -12.67 -8.93
N CYS A 105 -1.86 -12.52 -7.65
CA CYS A 105 -2.44 -11.50 -6.77
C CYS A 105 -1.46 -10.35 -6.53
N VAL A 106 -1.91 -9.12 -6.79
CA VAL A 106 -1.20 -7.92 -6.34
C VAL A 106 -1.51 -7.69 -4.86
N ILE A 107 -0.45 -7.42 -4.08
CA ILE A 107 -0.54 -7.06 -2.67
C ILE A 107 -0.11 -5.61 -2.55
N ALA A 108 -0.94 -4.78 -1.93
CA ALA A 108 -0.69 -3.37 -1.72
C ALA A 108 -0.55 -3.05 -0.23
N GLY A 109 0.28 -2.05 0.09
CA GLY A 109 0.38 -1.55 1.46
C GLY A 109 1.10 -0.23 1.52
N ARG A 110 0.78 0.59 2.51
CA ARG A 110 1.50 1.81 2.81
C ARG A 110 2.06 1.69 4.23
N PRO A 111 3.37 1.44 4.39
CA PRO A 111 3.98 1.50 5.70
C PRO A 111 4.06 2.95 6.19
N ASP A 112 4.13 3.11 7.51
CA ASP A 112 4.25 4.40 8.17
C ASP A 112 5.57 5.10 7.77
N TYR A 113 6.67 4.35 7.75
CA TYR A 113 7.98 4.86 7.36
C TYR A 113 8.91 3.75 6.85
N ILE A 114 9.66 4.06 5.80
CA ILE A 114 10.74 3.21 5.28
C ILE A 114 11.98 4.08 5.16
N LEU A 115 13.13 3.51 5.56
CA LEU A 115 14.44 4.09 5.29
C LEU A 115 15.11 3.30 4.17
N PHE A 116 15.42 3.98 3.07
CA PHE A 116 16.14 3.44 1.92
C PHE A 116 17.59 3.92 1.89
#